data_AF-A0A2D7Y1T2-F1
#
_entry.id   AF-A0A2D7Y1T2-F1
#
_cell.length_a   1.000
_cell.length_b   1.000
_cell.length_c   1.000
_cell.angle_alpha   90.00
_cell.angle_beta   90.00
_cell.angle_gamma   90.00
#
_symmetry.space_group_name_H-M   'P 1'
#
loop_
_entity.id
_entity.type
_entity.pdbx_description
1 polymer ?
#
loop_
_entity_poly.entity_id
_entity_poly.type
_entity_poly.pdbx_seq_one_letter_code
_entity_poly.pdbx_strand_id
1 'polypeptide(L)'
;MRQRESIAKRFKRGDLARAYDLCMEALRSNPDDLWLRHRAVLCLIRSGALERAQADYERFRLAEARHDEDCLALGARLLKASALESDAANFPERARAAARKYHDIFEETGGHYPGINAATMYRLGGDAETSRALARQVLETCRGERPLEPEQAYYQCASEAEAYLLLGELGAANLALRRALAQDEENFIAHATTLRQLRLVSRTLGLSEAWLTGLEPPRPAHYAGHIFGEADPGHPELANREAQLARTVQDVLERQNVGSFYGAMAAGSDILFAEAALAGGKPLTVVLPVPVSVFIDTSVRPFGSSWVRRCERCLEHAADIVEVTSDRQILSQLSLNHASSVAMG
;
A
#
# COMPACT_ATOMS: atom_id res chain seq x y z
N MET A 1 -21.70 10.92 -1.56
CA MET A 1 -21.56 9.44 -1.51
C MET A 1 -20.56 8.94 -2.55
N ARG A 2 -20.83 9.05 -3.86
CA ARG A 2 -19.93 8.60 -4.96
C ARG A 2 -18.48 9.11 -4.85
N GLN A 3 -18.24 10.36 -4.45
CA GLN A 3 -16.89 10.92 -4.33
C GLN A 3 -16.09 10.29 -3.18
N ARG A 4 -16.69 10.11 -2.00
CA ARG A 4 -16.05 9.46 -0.85
C ARG A 4 -15.75 7.98 -1.14
N GLU A 5 -16.65 7.28 -1.83
CA GLU A 5 -16.44 5.90 -2.28
C GLU A 5 -15.25 5.80 -3.25
N SER A 6 -15.14 6.72 -4.21
CA SER A 6 -14.00 6.78 -5.14
C SER A 6 -12.68 7.00 -4.39
N ILE A 7 -12.64 7.96 -3.45
CA ILE A 7 -11.47 8.21 -2.59
C ILE A 7 -11.11 6.97 -1.77
N ALA A 8 -12.09 6.34 -1.12
CA ALA A 8 -11.88 5.15 -0.30
C ALA A 8 -11.35 3.99 -1.15
N LYS A 9 -11.89 3.78 -2.35
CA LYS A 9 -11.41 2.76 -3.30
C LYS A 9 -9.96 2.99 -3.71
N ARG A 10 -9.59 4.23 -4.05
CA ARG A 10 -8.21 4.61 -4.40
C ARG A 10 -7.26 4.39 -3.22
N PHE A 11 -7.65 4.85 -2.04
CA PHE A 11 -6.89 4.64 -0.80
C PHE A 11 -6.69 3.16 -0.46
N LYS A 12 -7.73 2.33 -0.59
CA LYS A 12 -7.66 0.87 -0.37
C LYS A 12 -6.79 0.15 -1.39
N ARG A 13 -6.55 0.74 -2.57
CA ARG A 13 -5.63 0.24 -3.60
C ARG A 13 -4.20 0.78 -3.45
N GLY A 14 -3.93 1.65 -2.47
CA GLY A 14 -2.62 2.26 -2.29
C GLY A 14 -2.32 3.42 -3.25
N ASP A 15 -3.31 3.86 -4.04
CA ASP A 15 -3.22 5.04 -4.91
C ASP A 15 -3.40 6.32 -4.06
N LEU A 16 -2.43 6.56 -3.17
CA LEU A 16 -2.50 7.56 -2.11
C LEU A 16 -2.41 8.98 -2.65
N ALA A 17 -1.59 9.23 -3.68
CA ALA A 17 -1.45 10.54 -4.30
C ALA A 17 -2.78 10.99 -4.94
N ARG A 18 -3.41 10.12 -5.74
CA ARG A 18 -4.69 10.43 -6.36
C ARG A 18 -5.82 10.51 -5.34
N ALA A 19 -5.79 9.68 -4.29
CA ALA A 19 -6.74 9.79 -3.20
C ALA A 19 -6.61 11.16 -2.47
N TYR A 20 -5.39 11.65 -2.26
CA TYR A 20 -5.14 12.99 -1.71
C TYR A 20 -5.67 14.09 -2.63
N ASP A 21 -5.35 14.05 -3.92
CA ASP A 21 -5.82 15.06 -4.88
C ASP A 21 -7.35 15.15 -4.94
N LEU A 22 -8.02 13.98 -4.94
CA LEU A 22 -9.48 13.91 -4.89
C LEU A 22 -10.04 14.48 -3.57
N CYS A 23 -9.37 14.25 -2.44
CA CYS A 23 -9.74 14.90 -1.17
C CYS A 23 -9.61 16.42 -1.28
N MET A 24 -8.49 16.92 -1.81
CA MET A 24 -8.24 18.36 -1.93
C MET A 24 -9.21 19.04 -2.89
N GLU A 25 -9.58 18.38 -3.98
CA GLU A 25 -10.62 18.85 -4.89
C GLU A 25 -11.98 18.93 -4.18
N ALA A 26 -12.37 17.87 -3.46
CA ALA A 26 -13.63 17.82 -2.73
C ALA A 26 -13.71 18.90 -1.62
N LEU A 27 -12.60 19.18 -0.95
CA LEU A 27 -12.49 20.20 0.08
C LEU A 27 -12.67 21.63 -0.45
N ARG A 28 -12.48 21.89 -1.76
CA ARG A 28 -12.79 23.22 -2.33
C ARG A 28 -14.27 23.55 -2.22
N SER A 29 -15.13 22.55 -2.35
CA SER A 29 -16.59 22.70 -2.28
C SER A 29 -17.13 22.45 -0.87
N ASN A 30 -16.46 21.63 -0.07
CA ASN A 30 -16.86 21.30 1.30
C ASN A 30 -15.68 21.48 2.27
N PRO A 31 -15.24 22.72 2.58
CA PRO A 31 -14.02 22.95 3.35
C PRO A 31 -14.03 22.34 4.75
N ASP A 32 -15.20 22.24 5.38
CA ASP A 32 -15.37 21.79 6.78
C ASP A 32 -15.66 20.28 6.93
N ASP A 33 -15.59 19.52 5.83
CA ASP A 33 -15.79 18.08 5.88
C ASP A 33 -14.60 17.39 6.59
N LEU A 34 -14.81 17.00 7.84
CA LEU A 34 -13.79 16.39 8.69
C LEU A 34 -13.25 15.08 8.11
N TRP A 35 -14.09 14.27 7.48
CA TRP A 35 -13.67 13.01 6.87
C TRP A 35 -12.68 13.24 5.73
N LEU A 36 -12.93 14.26 4.90
CA LEU A 36 -12.04 14.63 3.80
C LEU A 36 -10.70 15.18 4.33
N ARG A 37 -10.73 16.05 5.34
CA ARG A 37 -9.53 16.59 6.00
C ARG A 37 -8.67 15.46 6.59
N HIS A 38 -9.28 14.58 7.38
CA HIS A 38 -8.61 13.42 7.98
C HIS A 38 -8.02 12.51 6.89
N ARG A 39 -8.82 12.17 5.86
CA ARG A 39 -8.37 11.28 4.78
C ARG A 39 -7.21 11.87 4.00
N ALA A 40 -7.20 13.17 3.72
CA ALA A 40 -6.10 13.84 3.04
C ALA A 40 -4.78 13.69 3.81
N VAL A 41 -4.77 14.03 5.11
CA VAL A 41 -3.58 13.90 5.96
C VAL A 41 -3.16 12.43 6.11
N LEU A 42 -4.11 11.50 6.21
CA LEU A 42 -3.79 10.07 6.26
C LEU A 42 -3.12 9.57 4.97
N CYS A 43 -3.51 10.07 3.80
CA CYS A 43 -2.82 9.75 2.53
C CYS A 43 -1.35 10.19 2.60
N LEU A 44 -1.10 11.43 3.05
CA LEU A 44 0.25 11.99 3.17
C LEU A 44 1.11 11.18 4.13
N ILE A 45 0.60 10.85 5.33
CA ILE A 45 1.30 10.01 6.31
C ILE A 45 1.66 8.65 5.71
N ARG A 46 0.73 8.00 5.02
CA ARG A 46 0.98 6.66 4.44
C ARG A 46 1.95 6.70 3.26
N SER A 47 2.02 7.82 2.54
CA SER A 47 2.98 8.05 1.45
C SER A 47 4.37 8.51 1.91
N GLY A 48 4.53 8.84 3.20
CA GLY A 48 5.79 9.36 3.75
C GLY A 48 6.03 10.86 3.53
N ALA A 49 5.05 11.60 3.01
CA ALA A 49 5.13 13.06 2.84
C ALA A 49 4.90 13.79 4.17
N LEU A 50 5.77 13.57 5.17
CA LEU A 50 5.53 13.92 6.57
C LEU A 50 5.50 15.43 6.83
N GLU A 51 6.35 16.23 6.18
CA GLU A 51 6.32 17.69 6.37
C GLU A 51 4.99 18.26 5.87
N ARG A 52 4.51 17.76 4.73
CA ARG A 52 3.20 18.16 4.19
C ARG A 52 2.06 17.65 5.06
N ALA A 53 2.17 16.43 5.60
CA ALA A 53 1.18 15.88 6.51
C ALA A 53 1.03 16.74 7.77
N GLN A 54 2.15 17.20 8.35
CA GLN A 54 2.15 18.10 9.50
C GLN A 54 1.48 19.44 9.18
N ALA A 55 1.87 20.07 8.06
CA ALA A 55 1.27 21.34 7.63
C ALA A 55 -0.24 21.21 7.40
N ASP A 56 -0.70 20.14 6.74
CA ASP A 56 -2.14 19.93 6.48
C ASP A 56 -2.89 19.53 7.77
N TYR A 57 -2.28 18.78 8.69
CA TYR A 57 -2.86 18.46 10.00
C TYR A 57 -3.18 19.73 10.82
N GLU A 58 -2.23 20.67 10.85
CA GLU A 58 -2.39 21.97 11.51
C GLU A 58 -3.40 22.86 10.78
N ARG A 59 -3.24 23.00 9.46
CA ARG A 59 -4.14 23.80 8.62
C ARG A 59 -5.60 23.37 8.76
N PHE A 60 -5.85 22.06 8.84
CA PHE A 60 -7.18 21.50 8.99
C PHE A 60 -7.68 21.46 10.44
N ARG A 61 -6.86 21.88 11.41
CA ARG A 61 -7.18 21.94 12.84
C ARG A 61 -7.66 20.58 13.39
N LEU A 62 -7.08 19.49 12.89
CA LEU A 62 -7.52 18.13 13.24
C LEU A 62 -7.26 17.78 14.70
N ALA A 63 -6.32 18.45 15.37
CA ALA A 63 -6.12 18.34 16.81
C ALA A 63 -7.32 18.80 17.66
N GLU A 64 -8.22 19.61 17.08
CA GLU A 64 -9.39 20.16 17.78
C GLU A 64 -10.63 19.25 17.68
N ALA A 65 -10.60 18.26 16.77
CA ALA A 65 -11.68 17.30 16.57
C ALA A 65 -11.68 16.21 17.67
N ARG A 66 -11.80 16.62 18.93
CA ARG A 66 -11.64 15.76 20.13
C ARG A 66 -12.71 14.67 20.29
N HIS A 67 -13.79 14.73 19.51
CA HIS A 67 -14.87 13.73 19.56
C HIS A 67 -14.71 12.63 18.50
N ASP A 68 -13.64 12.66 17.70
CA ASP A 68 -13.39 11.71 16.62
C ASP A 68 -12.06 10.97 16.88
N GLU A 69 -12.16 9.69 17.24
CA GLU A 69 -11.00 8.84 17.59
C GLU A 69 -10.00 8.74 16.44
N ASP A 70 -10.47 8.66 15.19
CA ASP A 70 -9.62 8.60 14.00
C ASP A 70 -8.79 9.89 13.85
N CYS A 71 -9.40 11.05 14.09
CA CYS A 71 -8.72 12.34 14.08
C CYS A 71 -7.71 12.49 15.22
N LEU A 72 -8.06 12.05 16.42
CA LEU A 72 -7.14 12.03 17.57
C LEU A 72 -5.92 11.13 17.29
N ALA A 73 -6.17 9.93 16.76
CA ALA A 73 -5.15 8.96 16.41
C ALA A 73 -4.20 9.45 15.31
N LEU A 74 -4.64 10.36 14.44
CA LEU A 74 -3.83 10.86 13.33
C LEU A 74 -2.59 11.61 13.81
N GLY A 75 -2.71 12.42 14.88
CA GLY A 75 -1.57 13.10 15.48
C GLY A 75 -0.55 12.11 16.08
N ALA A 76 -1.04 11.07 16.76
CA ALA A 76 -0.18 10.00 17.27
C ALA A 76 0.52 9.22 16.15
N ARG A 77 -0.19 8.98 15.04
CA ARG A 77 0.34 8.32 13.85
C ARG A 77 1.43 9.15 13.15
N LEU A 78 1.26 10.47 13.09
CA LEU A 78 2.25 11.39 12.54
C LEU A 78 3.52 11.44 13.41
N LEU A 79 3.37 11.48 14.74
CA LEU A 79 4.51 11.37 15.67
C LEU A 79 5.24 10.03 15.52
N LYS A 80 4.50 8.93 15.38
CA LYS A 80 5.08 7.60 15.11
C LYS A 80 5.86 7.59 13.81
N ALA A 81 5.29 8.08 12.71
CA ALA A 81 5.99 8.14 11.42
C ALA A 81 7.28 8.98 11.52
N SER A 82 7.20 10.16 12.17
CA SER A 82 8.34 11.04 12.40
C SER A 82 9.41 10.45 13.33
N ALA A 83 9.01 9.56 14.24
CA ALA A 83 9.95 8.80 15.07
C ALA A 83 10.69 7.75 14.24
N LEU A 84 10.00 7.02 13.36
CA LEU A 84 10.61 5.97 12.51
C LEU A 84 11.62 6.54 11.49
N GLU A 85 11.50 7.81 11.11
CA GLU A 85 12.46 8.50 10.22
C GLU A 85 13.58 9.24 10.98
N SER A 86 13.55 9.25 12.32
CA SER A 86 14.58 9.92 13.11
C SER A 86 15.86 9.11 13.23
N ASP A 87 16.97 9.79 13.50
CA ASP A 87 18.24 9.14 13.83
C ASP A 87 18.14 8.33 15.13
N ALA A 88 19.11 7.42 15.33
CA ALA A 88 19.15 6.54 16.48
C ALA A 88 19.23 7.27 17.84
N ALA A 89 19.77 8.50 17.88
CA ALA A 89 19.90 9.27 19.12
C ALA A 89 18.54 9.84 19.56
N ASN A 90 17.75 10.34 18.59
CA ASN A 90 16.45 10.95 18.82
C ASN A 90 15.29 9.94 18.87
N PHE A 91 15.48 8.75 18.28
CA PHE A 91 14.45 7.73 18.16
C PHE A 91 13.76 7.35 19.49
N PRO A 92 14.48 7.05 20.60
CA PRO A 92 13.81 6.60 21.82
C PRO A 92 12.89 7.66 22.44
N GLU A 93 13.29 8.93 22.42
CA GLU A 93 12.46 10.02 22.95
C GLU A 93 11.22 10.27 22.09
N ARG A 94 11.40 10.33 20.76
CA ARG A 94 10.28 10.49 19.82
C ARG A 94 9.32 9.30 19.87
N ALA A 95 9.84 8.09 20.03
CA ALA A 95 9.03 6.90 20.23
C ALA A 95 8.17 7.01 21.50
N ARG A 96 8.74 7.43 22.63
CA ARG A 96 7.98 7.68 23.86
C ARG A 96 6.96 8.81 23.73
N ALA A 97 7.25 9.85 22.95
CA ALA A 97 6.30 10.93 22.68
C ALA A 97 5.07 10.43 21.90
N ALA A 98 5.28 9.62 20.85
CA ALA A 98 4.19 8.94 20.15
C ALA A 98 3.45 7.96 21.07
N ALA A 99 4.16 7.23 21.93
CA ALA A 99 3.58 6.28 22.88
C ALA A 99 2.61 6.96 23.84
N ARG A 100 3.03 8.07 24.47
CA ARG A 100 2.17 8.86 25.35
C ARG A 100 0.91 9.34 24.64
N LYS A 101 1.04 9.85 23.41
CA LYS A 101 -0.13 10.32 22.66
C LYS A 101 -1.12 9.20 22.35
N TYR A 102 -0.64 8.01 21.98
CA TYR A 102 -1.51 6.85 21.79
C TYR A 102 -2.12 6.36 23.12
N HIS A 103 -1.37 6.43 24.22
CA HIS A 103 -1.83 6.02 25.54
C HIS A 103 -2.94 6.94 26.05
N ASP A 104 -2.80 8.27 25.90
CA ASP A 104 -3.86 9.23 26.25
C ASP A 104 -5.17 8.90 25.52
N ILE A 105 -5.10 8.56 24.23
CA ILE A 105 -6.27 8.16 23.44
C ILE A 105 -6.83 6.83 23.94
N PHE A 106 -5.97 5.88 24.30
CA PHE A 106 -6.41 4.58 24.82
C PHE A 106 -7.14 4.70 26.16
N GLU A 107 -6.67 5.56 27.07
CA GLU A 107 -7.35 5.85 28.34
C GLU A 107 -8.73 6.49 28.11
N GLU A 108 -8.88 7.30 27.06
CA GLU A 108 -10.15 7.93 26.70
C GLU A 108 -11.13 6.98 25.99
N THR A 109 -10.66 6.13 25.06
CA THR A 109 -11.53 5.33 24.18
C THR A 109 -11.62 3.84 24.55
N GLY A 110 -10.61 3.30 25.23
CA GLY A 110 -10.45 1.86 25.46
C GLY A 110 -10.20 1.06 24.18
N GLY A 111 -9.96 1.71 23.04
CA GLY A 111 -9.82 1.07 21.73
C GLY A 111 -8.55 0.22 21.61
N HIS A 112 -8.65 -0.96 21.00
CA HIS A 112 -7.47 -1.82 20.81
C HIS A 112 -6.40 -1.16 19.92
N TYR A 113 -6.80 -0.34 18.95
CA TYR A 113 -5.89 0.33 18.02
C TYR A 113 -4.94 1.34 18.71
N PRO A 114 -5.43 2.35 19.48
CA PRO A 114 -4.54 3.23 20.22
C PRO A 114 -3.72 2.46 21.28
N GLY A 115 -4.34 1.52 22.00
CA GLY A 115 -3.66 0.74 23.03
C GLY A 115 -2.46 -0.06 22.52
N ILE A 116 -2.62 -0.78 21.40
CA ILE A 116 -1.52 -1.59 20.85
C ILE A 116 -0.39 -0.74 20.28
N ASN A 117 -0.73 0.39 19.66
CA ASN A 117 0.29 1.32 19.17
C ASN A 117 1.03 1.98 20.34
N ALA A 118 0.36 2.32 21.44
CA ALA A 118 1.02 2.79 22.65
C ALA A 118 2.01 1.73 23.16
N ALA A 119 1.56 0.49 23.33
CA ALA A 119 2.38 -0.62 23.81
C ALA A 119 3.63 -0.84 22.96
N THR A 120 3.49 -0.81 21.64
CA THR A 120 4.62 -0.95 20.70
C THR A 120 5.57 0.24 20.77
N MET A 121 5.05 1.47 20.82
CA MET A 121 5.89 2.66 20.88
C MET A 121 6.65 2.78 22.21
N TYR A 122 6.06 2.36 23.33
CA TYR A 122 6.78 2.24 24.61
C TYR A 122 7.91 1.21 24.52
N ARG A 123 7.66 0.04 23.90
CA ARG A 123 8.71 -0.98 23.70
C ARG A 123 9.87 -0.45 22.87
N LEU A 124 9.56 0.23 21.76
CA LEU A 124 10.56 0.85 20.87
C LEU A 124 11.33 1.96 21.60
N GLY A 125 10.65 2.71 22.47
CA GLY A 125 11.26 3.67 23.38
C GLY A 125 12.01 3.05 24.57
N GLY A 126 12.14 1.72 24.65
CA GLY A 126 12.88 1.03 25.73
C GLY A 126 12.13 0.86 27.05
N ASP A 127 10.84 1.20 27.12
CA ASP A 127 9.99 0.94 28.28
C ASP A 127 9.22 -0.38 28.11
N ALA A 128 9.90 -1.47 28.46
CA ALA A 128 9.34 -2.82 28.32
C ALA A 128 8.23 -3.12 29.35
N GLU A 129 8.23 -2.46 30.51
CA GLU A 129 7.27 -2.71 31.57
C GLU A 129 5.89 -2.15 31.18
N THR A 130 5.83 -0.86 30.83
CA THR A 130 4.61 -0.19 30.38
C THR A 130 4.07 -0.86 29.11
N SER A 131 4.96 -1.23 28.18
CA SER A 131 4.59 -1.97 26.97
C SER A 131 3.82 -3.26 27.28
N ARG A 132 4.33 -4.08 28.21
CA ARG A 132 3.70 -5.35 28.58
C ARG A 132 2.40 -5.14 29.35
N ALA A 133 2.30 -4.11 30.19
CA ALA A 133 1.07 -3.78 30.89
C ALA A 133 -0.06 -3.43 29.90
N LEU A 134 0.22 -2.53 28.96
CA LEU A 134 -0.72 -2.13 27.91
C LEU A 134 -1.08 -3.30 26.98
N ALA A 135 -0.11 -4.14 26.59
CA ALA A 135 -0.38 -5.31 25.76
C ALA A 135 -1.39 -6.27 26.42
N ARG A 136 -1.33 -6.47 27.75
CA ARG A 136 -2.33 -7.28 28.47
C ARG A 136 -3.70 -6.62 28.47
N GLN A 137 -3.78 -5.31 28.68
CA GLN A 137 -5.04 -4.58 28.63
C GLN A 137 -5.68 -4.66 27.24
N VAL A 138 -4.89 -4.53 26.16
CA VAL A 138 -5.35 -4.73 24.78
C VAL A 138 -5.93 -6.12 24.57
N LEU A 139 -5.28 -7.17 25.11
CA LEU A 139 -5.83 -8.52 25.03
C LEU A 139 -7.20 -8.62 25.73
N GLU A 140 -7.38 -7.99 26.90
CA GLU A 140 -8.68 -7.93 27.57
C GLU A 140 -9.72 -7.19 26.71
N THR A 141 -9.38 -6.05 26.11
CA THR A 141 -10.24 -5.33 25.16
C THR A 141 -10.68 -6.22 23.99
N CYS A 142 -9.79 -7.10 23.51
CA CYS A 142 -10.06 -7.96 22.37
C CYS A 142 -10.84 -9.25 22.71
N ARG A 143 -11.13 -9.57 23.99
CA ARG A 143 -11.85 -10.80 24.39
C ARG A 143 -13.33 -10.84 23.99
N GLY A 144 -13.92 -9.70 23.63
CA GLY A 144 -15.33 -9.58 23.27
C GLY A 144 -15.71 -10.26 21.96
N GLU A 145 -16.99 -10.12 21.59
CA GLU A 145 -17.47 -10.57 20.27
C GLU A 145 -16.71 -9.89 19.14
N ARG A 146 -16.50 -10.63 18.06
CA ARG A 146 -15.86 -10.09 16.87
C ARG A 146 -16.81 -9.13 16.15
N PRO A 147 -16.31 -8.01 15.62
CA PRO A 147 -17.07 -7.19 14.70
C PRO A 147 -17.58 -8.03 13.51
N LEU A 148 -18.76 -7.68 13.01
CA LEU A 148 -19.31 -8.30 11.80
C LEU A 148 -18.57 -7.85 10.54
N GLU A 149 -18.03 -6.64 10.54
CA GLU A 149 -17.27 -6.09 9.43
C GLU A 149 -15.88 -6.75 9.32
N PRO A 150 -15.56 -7.42 8.20
CA PRO A 150 -14.30 -8.14 7.98
C PRO A 150 -13.04 -7.34 8.34
N GLU A 151 -12.98 -6.08 7.88
CA GLU A 151 -11.84 -5.19 8.12
C GLU A 151 -11.66 -4.85 9.61
N GLN A 152 -12.75 -4.69 10.35
CA GLN A 152 -12.70 -4.42 11.79
C GLN A 152 -12.27 -5.67 12.57
N ALA A 153 -12.83 -6.83 12.23
CA ALA A 153 -12.43 -8.12 12.80
C ALA A 153 -10.95 -8.45 12.53
N TYR A 154 -10.46 -8.12 11.33
CA TYR A 154 -9.05 -8.19 10.97
C TYR A 154 -8.18 -7.38 11.93
N TYR A 155 -8.47 -6.09 12.13
CA TYR A 155 -7.63 -5.21 12.95
C TYR A 155 -7.66 -5.58 14.44
N GLN A 156 -8.77 -6.12 14.94
CA GLN A 156 -8.86 -6.64 16.30
C GLN A 156 -7.92 -7.85 16.48
N CYS A 157 -7.95 -8.82 15.57
CA CYS A 157 -7.04 -9.98 15.58
C CYS A 157 -5.57 -9.56 15.36
N ALA A 158 -5.30 -8.58 14.50
CA ALA A 158 -3.96 -8.06 14.28
C ALA A 158 -3.39 -7.41 15.56
N SER A 159 -4.23 -6.69 16.31
CA SER A 159 -3.85 -6.09 17.59
C SER A 159 -3.55 -7.15 18.65
N GLU A 160 -4.30 -8.25 18.69
CA GLU A 160 -3.98 -9.42 19.52
C GLU A 160 -2.62 -10.02 19.16
N ALA A 161 -2.35 -10.21 17.86
CA ALA A 161 -1.10 -10.81 17.41
C ALA A 161 0.11 -9.98 17.83
N GLU A 162 0.03 -8.66 17.69
CA GLU A 162 1.06 -7.74 18.15
C GLU A 162 1.19 -7.73 19.68
N ALA A 163 0.07 -7.81 20.42
CA ALA A 163 0.09 -7.86 21.88
C ALA A 163 0.77 -9.14 22.40
N TYR A 164 0.40 -10.31 21.87
CA TYR A 164 1.06 -11.58 22.20
C TYR A 164 2.55 -11.54 21.86
N LEU A 165 2.92 -10.92 20.74
CA LEU A 165 4.33 -10.77 20.36
C LEU A 165 5.10 -9.91 21.39
N LEU A 166 4.54 -8.79 21.83
CA LEU A 166 5.16 -7.92 22.86
C LEU A 166 5.34 -8.64 24.21
N LEU A 167 4.44 -9.56 24.54
CA LEU A 167 4.50 -10.43 25.73
C LEU A 167 5.50 -11.59 25.59
N GLY A 168 6.02 -11.84 24.38
CA GLY A 168 6.94 -12.95 24.09
C GLY A 168 6.26 -14.27 23.78
N GLU A 169 4.94 -14.27 23.56
CA GLU A 169 4.12 -15.46 23.30
C GLU A 169 4.01 -15.74 21.80
N LEU A 170 5.13 -16.13 21.17
CA LEU A 170 5.23 -16.26 19.71
C LEU A 170 4.19 -17.21 19.09
N GLY A 171 3.88 -18.31 19.76
CA GLY A 171 2.87 -19.27 19.28
C GLY A 171 1.47 -18.66 19.23
N ALA A 172 1.08 -17.91 20.27
CA ALA A 172 -0.19 -17.19 20.32
C ALA A 172 -0.24 -16.06 19.29
N ALA A 173 0.87 -15.33 19.12
CA ALA A 173 1.01 -14.30 18.10
C ALA A 173 0.82 -14.87 16.68
N ASN A 174 1.42 -16.02 16.37
CA ASN A 174 1.27 -16.68 15.07
C ASN A 174 -0.19 -17.08 14.80
N LEU A 175 -0.85 -17.70 15.79
CA LEU A 175 -2.24 -18.12 15.66
C LEU A 175 -3.17 -16.91 15.48
N ALA A 176 -2.97 -15.85 16.27
CA ALA A 176 -3.75 -14.61 16.15
C ALA A 176 -3.55 -13.93 14.80
N LEU A 177 -2.31 -13.87 14.28
CA LEU A 177 -2.05 -13.30 12.96
C LEU A 177 -2.73 -14.12 11.85
N ARG A 178 -2.66 -15.45 11.91
CA ARG A 178 -3.37 -16.30 10.93
C ARG A 178 -4.89 -16.10 10.97
N ARG A 179 -5.46 -15.93 12.17
CA ARG A 179 -6.88 -15.56 12.31
C ARG A 179 -7.16 -14.21 11.68
N ALA A 180 -6.29 -13.21 11.90
CA ALA A 180 -6.43 -11.89 11.31
C ALA A 180 -6.51 -11.99 9.78
N LEU A 181 -5.53 -12.62 9.14
CA LEU A 181 -5.47 -12.78 7.68
C LEU A 181 -6.73 -13.48 7.11
N ALA A 182 -7.32 -14.42 7.85
CA ALA A 182 -8.55 -15.10 7.46
C ALA A 182 -9.83 -14.25 7.60
N GLN A 183 -9.78 -13.12 8.34
CA GLN A 183 -10.94 -12.22 8.44
C GLN A 183 -11.11 -11.36 7.17
N ASP A 184 -10.03 -10.97 6.51
CA ASP A 184 -10.05 -10.04 5.37
C ASP A 184 -8.99 -10.43 4.32
N GLU A 185 -9.19 -11.61 3.70
CA GLU A 185 -8.17 -12.32 2.91
C GLU A 185 -7.58 -11.50 1.75
N GLU A 186 -8.38 -10.62 1.14
CA GLU A 186 -7.98 -9.82 -0.03
C GLU A 186 -7.31 -8.48 0.34
N ASN A 187 -7.25 -8.12 1.62
CA ASN A 187 -6.68 -6.85 2.07
C ASN A 187 -5.16 -6.90 2.20
N PHE A 188 -4.50 -7.19 1.06
CA PHE A 188 -3.05 -7.36 0.96
C PHE A 188 -2.26 -6.13 1.45
N ILE A 189 -2.83 -4.92 1.33
CA ILE A 189 -2.19 -3.69 1.82
C ILE A 189 -2.18 -3.65 3.35
N ALA A 190 -3.28 -4.01 4.01
CA ALA A 190 -3.31 -4.13 5.46
C ALA A 190 -2.35 -5.24 5.92
N HIS A 191 -2.35 -6.39 5.23
CA HIS A 191 -1.44 -7.51 5.51
C HIS A 191 0.03 -7.06 5.47
N ALA A 192 0.46 -6.41 4.39
CA ALA A 192 1.82 -5.90 4.26
C ALA A 192 2.19 -4.90 5.36
N THR A 193 1.26 -4.01 5.74
CA THR A 193 1.47 -3.02 6.80
C THR A 193 1.64 -3.68 8.16
N THR A 194 0.78 -4.64 8.49
CA THR A 194 0.84 -5.43 9.73
C THR A 194 2.12 -6.26 9.80
N LEU A 195 2.50 -6.95 8.72
CA LEU A 195 3.76 -7.70 8.69
C LEU A 195 4.98 -6.79 8.90
N ARG A 196 5.01 -5.61 8.28
CA ARG A 196 6.07 -4.62 8.50
C ARG A 196 6.16 -4.20 9.97
N GLN A 197 5.02 -3.98 10.62
CA GLN A 197 4.96 -3.67 12.05
C GLN A 197 5.49 -4.83 12.91
N LEU A 198 5.04 -6.06 12.66
CA LEU A 198 5.47 -7.23 13.44
C LEU A 198 6.95 -7.57 13.22
N ARG A 199 7.52 -7.27 12.06
CA ARG A 199 8.98 -7.33 11.83
C ARG A 199 9.72 -6.32 12.69
N LEU A 200 9.26 -5.07 12.73
CA LEU A 200 9.84 -4.03 13.58
C LEU A 200 9.83 -4.45 15.07
N VAL A 201 8.70 -4.98 15.55
CA VAL A 201 8.61 -5.51 16.92
C VAL A 201 9.54 -6.71 17.09
N SER A 202 9.55 -7.68 16.17
CA SER A 202 10.42 -8.86 16.24
C SER A 202 11.90 -8.48 16.36
N ARG A 203 12.39 -7.52 15.56
CA ARG A 203 13.77 -7.01 15.67
C ARG A 203 14.06 -6.40 17.03
N THR A 204 13.12 -5.61 17.54
CA THR A 204 13.24 -4.96 18.86
C THR A 204 13.30 -5.98 20.00
N LEU A 205 12.66 -7.14 19.82
CA LEU A 205 12.67 -8.25 20.76
C LEU A 205 13.85 -9.22 20.56
N GLY A 206 14.66 -9.04 19.51
CA GLY A 206 15.72 -9.98 19.13
C GLY A 206 15.21 -11.33 18.63
N LEU A 207 13.98 -11.38 18.10
CA LEU A 207 13.36 -12.60 17.57
C LEU A 207 13.62 -12.76 16.06
N SER A 208 13.71 -14.01 15.61
CA SER A 208 13.75 -14.33 14.16
C SER A 208 12.45 -13.93 13.47
N GLU A 209 12.54 -13.36 12.26
CA GLU A 209 11.37 -13.00 11.44
C GLU A 209 10.83 -14.18 10.61
N ALA A 210 11.47 -15.36 10.67
CA ALA A 210 11.14 -16.51 9.81
C ALA A 210 9.68 -16.98 9.94
N TRP A 211 9.04 -16.75 11.08
CA TRP A 211 7.63 -17.10 11.30
C TRP A 211 6.64 -16.25 10.48
N LEU A 212 7.10 -15.13 9.91
CA LEU A 212 6.31 -14.21 9.08
C LEU A 212 6.44 -14.51 7.58
N THR A 213 7.51 -15.19 7.14
CA THR A 213 7.84 -15.34 5.71
C THR A 213 6.74 -16.04 4.91
N GLY A 214 6.10 -17.06 5.49
CA GLY A 214 5.01 -17.80 4.82
C GLY A 214 3.65 -17.08 4.82
N LEU A 215 3.58 -15.86 5.36
CA LEU A 215 2.36 -15.07 5.49
C LEU A 215 2.38 -13.81 4.61
N GLU A 216 3.43 -13.61 3.82
CA GLU A 216 3.53 -12.47 2.91
C GLU A 216 2.41 -12.48 1.87
N PRO A 217 1.74 -11.34 1.62
CA PRO A 217 0.81 -11.25 0.50
C PRO A 217 1.57 -11.39 -0.83
N PRO A 218 0.85 -11.73 -1.92
CA PRO A 218 1.45 -11.78 -3.25
C PRO A 218 2.17 -10.47 -3.62
N ARG A 219 3.33 -10.59 -4.25
CA ARG A 219 4.19 -9.43 -4.56
C ARG A 219 3.69 -8.69 -5.80
N PRO A 220 3.68 -7.35 -5.82
CA PRO A 220 3.51 -6.61 -7.05
C PRO A 220 4.75 -6.79 -7.94
N ALA A 221 4.55 -6.82 -9.25
CA ALA A 221 5.63 -6.82 -10.23
C ALA A 221 5.52 -5.58 -11.11
N HIS A 222 6.61 -4.81 -11.18
CA HIS A 222 6.80 -3.81 -12.22
C HIS A 222 7.61 -4.43 -13.36
N TYR A 223 7.17 -4.24 -14.60
CA TYR A 223 7.89 -4.70 -15.78
C TYR A 223 8.27 -3.53 -16.69
N ALA A 224 9.42 -3.68 -17.35
CA ALA A 224 9.89 -2.79 -18.39
C ALA A 224 10.62 -3.62 -19.44
N GLY A 225 10.14 -3.57 -20.67
CA GLY A 225 10.57 -4.40 -21.77
C GLY A 225 11.07 -3.60 -22.97
N HIS A 226 11.65 -4.31 -23.93
CA HIS A 226 12.11 -3.70 -25.18
C HIS A 226 11.02 -3.81 -26.24
N ILE A 227 10.93 -2.78 -27.08
CA ILE A 227 10.19 -2.85 -28.32
C ILE A 227 10.88 -3.86 -29.24
N PHE A 228 10.08 -4.75 -29.83
CA PHE A 228 10.55 -5.63 -30.88
C PHE A 228 10.45 -4.82 -32.18
N GLY A 229 11.61 -4.42 -32.72
CA GLY A 229 11.68 -3.64 -33.96
C GLY A 229 11.11 -4.40 -35.17
N GLU A 230 11.36 -3.90 -36.38
CA GLU A 230 10.89 -4.46 -37.67
C GLU A 230 11.50 -5.85 -38.00
N ALA A 231 11.39 -6.83 -37.11
CA ALA A 231 11.46 -8.22 -37.53
C ALA A 231 10.18 -8.49 -38.35
N ASP A 232 10.33 -9.05 -39.54
CA ASP A 232 9.21 -9.37 -40.42
C ASP A 232 8.14 -10.15 -39.64
N PRO A 233 6.87 -9.69 -39.60
CA PRO A 233 5.78 -10.41 -38.97
C PRO A 233 5.74 -11.85 -39.50
N GLY A 234 6.03 -12.83 -38.63
CA GLY A 234 6.07 -14.25 -39.02
C GLY A 234 7.45 -14.85 -39.24
N HIS A 235 8.55 -14.10 -39.01
CA HIS A 235 9.89 -14.71 -38.98
C HIS A 235 9.99 -15.73 -37.83
N PRO A 236 10.42 -16.99 -38.07
CA PRO A 236 10.47 -18.04 -37.05
C PRO A 236 11.23 -17.66 -35.78
N GLU A 237 12.26 -16.81 -35.90
CA GLU A 237 13.01 -16.32 -34.73
C GLU A 237 12.20 -15.41 -33.82
N LEU A 238 11.31 -14.56 -34.37
CA LEU A 238 10.45 -13.70 -33.55
C LEU A 238 9.45 -14.57 -32.79
N ALA A 239 8.78 -15.50 -33.47
CA ALA A 239 7.84 -16.43 -32.81
C ALA A 239 8.52 -17.25 -31.70
N ASN A 240 9.74 -17.74 -31.93
CA ASN A 240 10.51 -18.46 -30.92
C ASN A 240 10.89 -17.55 -29.73
N ARG A 241 11.30 -16.30 -29.98
CA ARG A 241 11.58 -15.32 -28.92
C ARG A 241 10.35 -15.00 -28.10
N GLU A 242 9.20 -14.77 -28.72
CA GLU A 242 7.93 -14.54 -28.02
C GLU A 242 7.55 -15.73 -27.14
N ALA A 243 7.59 -16.96 -27.70
CA ALA A 243 7.26 -18.17 -26.97
C ALA A 243 8.25 -18.49 -25.83
N GLN A 244 9.54 -18.15 -26.00
CA GLN A 244 10.53 -18.27 -24.94
C GLN A 244 10.27 -17.26 -23.83
N LEU A 245 10.04 -15.98 -24.19
CA LEU A 245 9.78 -14.93 -23.21
C LEU A 245 8.50 -15.23 -22.42
N ALA A 246 7.40 -15.61 -23.08
CA ALA A 246 6.15 -15.96 -22.40
C ALA A 246 6.33 -17.08 -21.36
N ARG A 247 7.09 -18.13 -21.71
CA ARG A 247 7.42 -19.21 -20.76
C ARG A 247 8.28 -18.73 -19.59
N THR A 248 9.33 -17.95 -19.88
CA THR A 248 10.20 -17.39 -18.83
C THR A 248 9.41 -16.46 -17.90
N VAL A 249 8.50 -15.66 -18.43
CA VAL A 249 7.61 -14.83 -17.62
C VAL A 249 6.80 -15.71 -16.71
N GLN A 250 6.04 -16.66 -17.24
CA GLN A 250 5.20 -17.56 -16.43
C GLN A 250 5.99 -18.25 -15.30
N ASP A 251 7.17 -18.80 -15.60
CA ASP A 251 8.04 -19.43 -14.60
C ASP A 251 8.43 -18.45 -13.47
N VAL A 252 8.74 -17.19 -13.80
CA VAL A 252 9.08 -16.16 -12.82
C VAL A 252 7.87 -15.81 -11.96
N LEU A 253 6.67 -15.71 -12.55
CA LEU A 253 5.45 -15.35 -11.81
C LEU A 253 5.08 -16.39 -10.76
N GLU A 254 5.18 -17.67 -11.12
CA GLU A 254 4.89 -18.78 -10.22
C GLU A 254 5.93 -18.83 -9.09
N ARG A 255 7.23 -18.70 -9.42
CA ARG A 255 8.31 -18.74 -8.43
C ARG A 255 8.30 -17.59 -7.44
N GLN A 256 7.88 -16.39 -7.87
CA GLN A 256 7.94 -15.17 -7.06
C GLN A 256 6.62 -14.83 -6.34
N ASN A 257 5.58 -15.66 -6.48
CA ASN A 257 4.24 -15.40 -5.94
C ASN A 257 3.71 -14.00 -6.35
N VAL A 258 3.78 -13.70 -7.65
CA VAL A 258 3.34 -12.38 -8.15
C VAL A 258 1.80 -12.29 -8.13
N GLY A 259 1.30 -11.19 -7.57
CA GLY A 259 -0.13 -10.93 -7.41
C GLY A 259 -0.70 -9.90 -8.37
N SER A 260 0.06 -8.86 -8.73
CA SER A 260 -0.40 -7.75 -9.57
C SER A 260 0.73 -7.21 -10.43
N PHE A 261 0.38 -6.56 -11.53
CA PHE A 261 1.33 -6.07 -12.54
C PHE A 261 1.17 -4.59 -12.80
N TYR A 262 2.30 -3.93 -12.99
CA TYR A 262 2.40 -2.51 -13.30
C TYR A 262 3.43 -2.30 -14.42
N GLY A 263 3.07 -1.54 -15.44
CA GLY A 263 4.01 -1.24 -16.52
C GLY A 263 3.35 -0.53 -17.69
N ALA A 264 4.16 -0.20 -18.68
CA ALA A 264 3.71 0.37 -19.95
C ALA A 264 3.26 -0.73 -20.93
N MET A 265 2.97 -0.35 -22.18
CA MET A 265 2.38 -1.24 -23.19
C MET A 265 3.05 -1.10 -24.57
N ALA A 266 4.37 -0.92 -24.63
CA ALA A 266 5.08 -0.74 -25.89
C ALA A 266 5.09 -2.03 -26.75
N ALA A 267 5.21 -1.89 -28.08
CA ALA A 267 5.17 -3.02 -29.02
C ALA A 267 6.35 -3.99 -28.87
N GLY A 268 6.19 -5.04 -28.06
CA GLY A 268 7.22 -6.05 -27.81
C GLY A 268 7.04 -6.71 -26.46
N SER A 269 8.11 -6.73 -25.66
CA SER A 269 8.14 -7.38 -24.35
C SER A 269 7.04 -6.90 -23.40
N ASP A 270 6.72 -5.59 -23.37
CA ASP A 270 5.68 -5.02 -22.50
C ASP A 270 4.32 -5.68 -22.72
N ILE A 271 3.90 -5.80 -23.99
CA ILE A 271 2.65 -6.47 -24.34
C ILE A 271 2.69 -7.95 -23.95
N LEU A 272 3.83 -8.63 -24.10
CA LEU A 272 3.96 -10.03 -23.69
C LEU A 272 3.87 -10.22 -22.17
N PHE A 273 4.45 -9.32 -21.38
CA PHE A 273 4.28 -9.33 -19.92
C PHE A 273 2.82 -9.12 -19.54
N ALA A 274 2.14 -8.15 -20.16
CA ALA A 274 0.72 -7.87 -19.94
C ALA A 274 -0.18 -9.05 -20.31
N GLU A 275 0.05 -9.69 -21.45
CA GLU A 275 -0.69 -10.88 -21.87
C GLU A 275 -0.50 -12.05 -20.90
N ALA A 276 0.74 -12.29 -20.45
CA ALA A 276 1.02 -13.33 -19.46
C ALA A 276 0.34 -13.07 -18.11
N ALA A 277 0.33 -11.80 -17.66
CA ALA A 277 -0.39 -11.40 -16.45
C ALA A 277 -1.88 -11.69 -16.56
N LEU A 278 -2.51 -11.25 -17.67
CA LEU A 278 -3.93 -11.44 -17.92
C LEU A 278 -4.30 -12.92 -18.08
N ALA A 279 -3.48 -13.71 -18.77
CA ALA A 279 -3.68 -15.16 -18.91
C ALA A 279 -3.60 -15.88 -17.56
N GLY A 280 -2.77 -15.39 -16.63
CA GLY A 280 -2.68 -15.87 -15.25
C GLY A 280 -3.75 -15.32 -14.31
N GLY A 281 -4.74 -14.56 -14.82
CA GLY A 281 -5.79 -13.94 -14.00
C GLY A 281 -5.28 -12.86 -13.03
N LYS A 282 -4.10 -12.29 -13.29
CA LYS A 282 -3.46 -11.30 -12.42
C LYS A 282 -3.93 -9.89 -12.81
N PRO A 283 -4.37 -9.05 -11.85
CA PRO A 283 -4.70 -7.66 -12.13
C PRO A 283 -3.54 -6.90 -12.78
N LEU A 284 -3.81 -6.30 -13.94
CA LEU A 284 -2.89 -5.46 -14.70
C LEU A 284 -3.26 -3.98 -14.55
N THR A 285 -2.33 -3.16 -14.10
CA THR A 285 -2.44 -1.69 -14.13
C THR A 285 -1.47 -1.14 -15.16
N VAL A 286 -2.04 -0.54 -16.21
CA VAL A 286 -1.22 0.08 -17.27
C VAL A 286 -0.91 1.51 -16.89
N VAL A 287 0.38 1.86 -16.79
CA VAL A 287 0.84 3.20 -16.44
C VAL A 287 1.55 3.81 -17.64
N LEU A 288 0.95 4.85 -18.21
CA LEU A 288 1.42 5.49 -19.43
C LEU A 288 1.87 6.92 -19.15
N PRO A 289 3.01 7.35 -19.74
CA PRO A 289 3.53 8.70 -19.57
C PRO A 289 2.68 9.78 -20.23
N VAL A 290 1.76 9.40 -21.10
CA VAL A 290 0.91 10.24 -21.95
C VAL A 290 -0.45 9.57 -22.15
N PRO A 291 -1.46 10.26 -22.70
CA PRO A 291 -2.74 9.64 -23.01
C PRO A 291 -2.60 8.40 -23.89
N VAL A 292 -3.46 7.41 -23.68
CA VAL A 292 -3.44 6.09 -24.36
C VAL A 292 -3.30 6.23 -25.87
N SER A 293 -4.10 7.11 -26.48
CA SER A 293 -4.06 7.38 -27.93
C SER A 293 -2.67 7.79 -28.43
N VAL A 294 -2.01 8.71 -27.72
CA VAL A 294 -0.67 9.22 -28.06
C VAL A 294 0.39 8.15 -27.89
N PHE A 295 0.28 7.37 -26.81
CA PHE A 295 1.18 6.26 -26.55
C PHE A 295 1.07 5.18 -27.64
N ILE A 296 -0.15 4.80 -28.03
CA ILE A 296 -0.38 3.84 -29.12
C ILE A 296 0.22 4.35 -30.41
N ASP A 297 -0.03 5.61 -30.77
CA ASP A 297 0.44 6.17 -32.05
C ASP A 297 1.96 6.25 -32.14
N THR A 298 2.67 6.33 -31.01
CA THR A 298 4.14 6.48 -30.99
C THR A 298 4.88 5.18 -30.68
N SER A 299 4.38 4.37 -29.76
CA SER A 299 5.10 3.21 -29.20
C SER A 299 4.50 1.86 -29.61
N VAL A 300 3.38 1.85 -30.34
CA VAL A 300 2.70 0.61 -30.74
C VAL A 300 2.42 0.58 -32.26
N ARG A 301 1.68 1.56 -32.77
CA ARG A 301 1.23 1.63 -34.17
C ARG A 301 2.36 1.55 -35.19
N PRO A 302 3.54 2.19 -35.00
CA PRO A 302 4.64 2.10 -35.97
C PRO A 302 5.15 0.67 -36.19
N PHE A 303 4.92 -0.23 -35.24
CA PHE A 303 5.42 -1.61 -35.27
C PHE A 303 4.41 -2.60 -35.87
N GLY A 304 3.24 -2.12 -36.33
CA GLY A 304 2.30 -2.88 -37.15
C GLY A 304 0.97 -3.23 -36.48
N SER A 305 -0.02 -3.58 -37.30
CA SER A 305 -1.41 -3.78 -36.86
C SER A 305 -1.61 -4.93 -35.87
N SER A 306 -0.70 -5.91 -35.85
CA SER A 306 -0.74 -7.02 -34.89
C SER A 306 -0.54 -6.53 -33.46
N TRP A 307 0.47 -5.67 -33.24
CA TRP A 307 0.74 -5.11 -31.92
C TRP A 307 -0.38 -4.18 -31.44
N VAL A 308 -0.99 -3.40 -32.34
CA VAL A 308 -2.15 -2.57 -32.01
C VAL A 308 -3.30 -3.42 -31.46
N ARG A 309 -3.69 -4.49 -32.15
CA ARG A 309 -4.77 -5.39 -31.69
C ARG A 309 -4.47 -6.03 -30.33
N ARG A 310 -3.22 -6.46 -30.10
CA ARG A 310 -2.80 -7.04 -28.82
C ARG A 310 -2.83 -6.00 -27.69
N CYS A 311 -2.31 -4.81 -27.95
CA CYS A 311 -2.34 -3.68 -27.01
C CYS A 311 -3.79 -3.33 -26.62
N GLU A 312 -4.68 -3.14 -27.60
CA GLU A 312 -6.09 -2.82 -27.38
C GLU A 312 -6.79 -3.91 -26.54
N ARG A 313 -6.55 -5.18 -26.84
CA ARG A 313 -7.09 -6.30 -26.06
C ARG A 313 -6.59 -6.27 -24.61
N CYS A 314 -5.32 -5.99 -24.38
CA CYS A 314 -4.78 -5.88 -23.02
C CYS A 314 -5.39 -4.68 -22.27
N LEU A 315 -5.56 -3.52 -22.94
CA LEU A 315 -6.18 -2.34 -22.36
C LEU A 315 -7.65 -2.57 -21.99
N GLU A 316 -8.41 -3.30 -22.81
CA GLU A 316 -9.80 -3.68 -22.49
C GLU A 316 -9.92 -4.54 -21.22
N HIS A 317 -8.91 -5.37 -20.94
CA HIS A 317 -8.90 -6.28 -19.80
C HIS A 317 -8.07 -5.75 -18.61
N ALA A 318 -7.47 -4.56 -18.73
CA ALA A 318 -6.70 -3.95 -17.66
C ALA A 318 -7.61 -3.62 -16.47
N ALA A 319 -7.12 -3.87 -15.27
CA ALA A 319 -7.82 -3.55 -14.03
C ALA A 319 -7.87 -2.04 -13.75
N ASP A 320 -6.87 -1.30 -14.25
CA ASP A 320 -6.83 0.16 -14.24
C ASP A 320 -5.87 0.69 -15.32
N ILE A 321 -6.08 1.94 -15.74
CA ILE A 321 -5.20 2.66 -16.67
C ILE A 321 -4.88 4.02 -16.05
N VAL A 322 -3.59 4.31 -15.91
CA VAL A 322 -3.08 5.55 -15.35
C VAL A 322 -2.36 6.31 -16.44
N GLU A 323 -2.95 7.41 -16.87
CA GLU A 323 -2.31 8.41 -17.72
C GLU A 323 -1.66 9.45 -16.80
N VAL A 324 -0.32 9.49 -16.78
CA VAL A 324 0.44 10.35 -15.86
C VAL A 324 0.25 11.84 -16.19
N THR A 325 -0.01 12.15 -17.45
CA THR A 325 -0.37 13.49 -17.91
C THR A 325 -1.53 13.42 -18.89
N SER A 326 -2.31 14.50 -18.96
CA SER A 326 -3.31 14.73 -20.00
C SER A 326 -2.72 15.41 -21.24
N ASP A 327 -1.45 15.83 -21.19
CA ASP A 327 -0.77 16.48 -22.30
C ASP A 327 -0.46 15.46 -23.41
N ARG A 328 -0.93 15.78 -24.62
CA ARG A 328 -0.79 14.92 -25.80
C ARG A 328 0.54 15.08 -26.53
N GLN A 329 1.41 16.01 -26.12
CA GLN A 329 2.64 16.33 -26.83
C GLN A 329 3.91 15.82 -26.12
N ILE A 330 3.82 15.36 -24.87
CA ILE A 330 5.00 15.12 -24.02
C ILE A 330 5.33 13.62 -23.93
N LEU A 331 5.78 13.02 -25.04
CA LEU A 331 6.46 11.73 -24.98
C LEU A 331 7.97 11.93 -25.09
N SER A 332 8.68 11.68 -24.00
CA SER A 332 10.13 11.86 -23.88
C SER A 332 10.70 10.80 -22.94
N GLN A 333 12.02 10.65 -22.94
CA GLN A 333 12.68 9.78 -21.97
C GLN A 333 12.36 10.19 -20.52
N LEU A 334 12.22 11.50 -20.26
CA LEU A 334 11.88 12.00 -18.93
C LEU A 334 10.47 11.57 -18.51
N SER A 335 9.48 11.70 -19.41
CA SER A 335 8.11 11.29 -19.10
C SER A 335 7.99 9.77 -18.97
N LEU A 336 8.72 8.99 -19.78
CA LEU A 336 8.84 7.52 -19.62
C LEU A 336 9.42 7.14 -18.25
N ASN A 337 10.54 7.75 -17.86
CA ASN A 337 11.17 7.50 -16.57
C ASN A 337 10.23 7.87 -15.42
N HIS A 338 9.53 8.99 -15.53
CA HIS A 338 8.55 9.42 -14.53
C HIS A 338 7.38 8.44 -14.42
N ALA A 339 6.82 7.97 -15.53
CA ALA A 339 5.78 6.95 -15.52
C ALA A 339 6.24 5.63 -14.90
N SER A 340 7.49 5.22 -15.15
CA SER A 340 8.07 4.05 -14.49
C SER A 340 8.21 4.27 -12.98
N SER A 341 8.62 5.46 -12.53
CA SER A 341 8.63 5.79 -11.09
C SER A 341 7.22 5.70 -10.49
N VAL A 342 6.21 6.25 -11.15
CA VAL A 342 4.80 6.15 -10.71
C VAL A 342 4.33 4.69 -10.66
N ALA A 343 4.73 3.86 -11.63
CA ALA A 343 4.37 2.45 -11.68
C ALA A 343 5.04 1.61 -10.58
N MET A 344 6.22 2.01 -10.10
CA MET A 344 6.92 1.35 -9.01
C MET A 344 6.39 1.73 -7.62
N GLY A 345 5.69 2.86 -7.51
CA GLY A 345 5.14 3.39 -6.25
C GLY A 345 6.06 4.42 -5.63
#